data_AF-A0A933WRB7-F1
#
_entry.id   AF-A0A933WRB7-F1
#
_cell.length_a   1.000
_cell.length_b   1.000
_cell.length_c   1.000
_cell.angle_alpha   90.00
_cell.angle_beta   90.00
_cell.angle_gamma   90.00
#
_symmetry.space_group_name_H-M   'P 1'
#
loop_
_entity.id
_entity.type
_entity.pdbx_description
1 polymer ?
#
loop_
_entity_poly.entity_id
_entity_poly.type
_entity_poly.pdbx_seq_one_letter_code
_entity_poly.pdbx_strand_id
1 'polypeptide(L)'
;MSQYYRPNRKYNLYDPDSTELFRLSRSKIDLFINCPRCFYFDRKLGVAQPPGYPFSLNSAVDKLLKKEFDLHRSKGTTHPLMKAYGINAVPLAHDKINEWRDSLRGGIACKIDGSNVVVTGGVDDVWVSPTGEYFIVDYKATSKEEEVTLDADWQIGYKRQMEIYQWLFRKNGFSVSSTGYFVYCNGNTDKEAFDGKLEFDIKIIPYTGDDSWVEKTIKEAIDCLKGDKLPQPGLDCDFCKYRKAVKQFEN
;
A
#
# COMPACT_ATOMS: atom_id res chain seq x y z
N MET A 1 7.05 -18.99 14.61
CA MET A 1 5.96 -18.03 14.28
C MET A 1 5.54 -17.14 15.45
N SER A 2 5.54 -17.61 16.70
CA SER A 2 5.08 -16.83 17.86
C SER A 2 5.81 -15.50 18.10
N GLN A 3 7.09 -15.39 17.73
CA GLN A 3 7.83 -14.12 17.90
C GLN A 3 7.29 -12.95 17.05
N TYR A 4 6.56 -13.24 15.96
CA TYR A 4 6.03 -12.24 15.02
C TYR A 4 4.60 -11.81 15.33
N TYR A 5 3.87 -12.55 16.17
CA TYR A 5 2.51 -12.20 16.58
C TYR A 5 2.47 -11.88 18.07
N ARG A 6 2.15 -10.63 18.39
CA ARG A 6 2.02 -10.13 19.77
C ARG A 6 0.57 -9.74 20.03
N PRO A 7 -0.27 -10.64 20.58
CA PRO A 7 -1.62 -10.28 20.95
C PRO A 7 -1.60 -9.25 22.08
N ASN A 8 -2.67 -8.46 22.21
CA ASN A 8 -2.86 -7.48 23.28
C ASN A 8 -1.74 -6.44 23.39
N ARG A 9 -1.17 -6.02 22.26
CA ARG A 9 -0.11 -4.99 22.24
C ARG A 9 -0.62 -3.68 22.86
N LYS A 10 0.27 -2.94 23.50
CA LYS A 10 -0.04 -1.66 24.16
C LYS A 10 0.46 -0.42 23.42
N TYR A 11 1.12 -0.61 22.27
CA TYR A 11 1.68 0.46 21.45
C TYR A 11 0.91 0.60 20.12
N ASN A 12 1.01 1.77 19.50
CA ASN A 12 0.30 2.12 18.25
C ASN A 12 -1.19 1.78 18.35
N LEU A 13 -1.81 2.22 19.46
CA LEU A 13 -3.24 2.21 19.68
C LEU A 13 -3.77 3.63 19.56
N TYR A 14 -4.96 3.78 19.03
CA TYR A 14 -5.64 5.06 18.94
C TYR A 14 -6.15 5.46 20.32
N ASP A 15 -5.82 6.68 20.71
CA ASP A 15 -6.32 7.35 21.90
C ASP A 15 -6.79 8.74 21.47
N PRO A 16 -8.09 9.05 21.56
CA PRO A 16 -8.62 10.35 21.16
C PRO A 16 -8.14 11.51 22.04
N ASP A 17 -7.74 11.23 23.28
CA ASP A 17 -7.33 12.25 24.26
C ASP A 17 -5.81 12.47 24.27
N SER A 18 -5.07 11.66 23.51
CA SER A 18 -3.61 11.78 23.40
C SER A 18 -3.19 13.01 22.59
N THR A 19 -2.20 13.73 23.12
CA THR A 19 -1.53 14.83 22.41
C THR A 19 -0.57 14.34 21.33
N GLU A 20 -0.20 13.05 21.36
CA GLU A 20 0.67 12.43 20.37
C GLU A 20 -0.09 12.12 19.07
N LEU A 21 0.61 12.25 17.94
CA LEU A 21 0.03 11.96 16.64
C LEU A 21 -0.10 10.45 16.42
N PHE A 22 -1.31 9.99 16.13
CA PHE A 22 -1.59 8.61 15.77
C PHE A 22 -1.38 8.37 14.28
N ARG A 23 -0.36 7.58 13.93
CA ARG A 23 -0.06 7.21 12.54
C ARG A 23 -1.01 6.11 12.05
N LEU A 24 -1.81 6.45 11.04
CA LEU A 24 -2.72 5.54 10.36
C LEU A 24 -2.20 5.24 8.95
N SER A 25 -1.64 4.06 8.75
CA SER A 25 -1.10 3.67 7.44
C SER A 25 -2.20 3.32 6.43
N ARG A 26 -1.89 3.45 5.13
CA ARG A 26 -2.72 2.95 4.03
C ARG A 26 -3.23 1.51 4.24
N SER A 27 -2.40 0.62 4.77
CA SER A 27 -2.79 -0.78 5.06
C SER A 27 -3.86 -0.92 6.14
N LYS A 28 -3.93 0.04 7.07
CA LYS A 28 -4.97 0.05 8.11
C LYS A 28 -6.26 0.68 7.61
N ILE A 29 -6.19 1.62 6.67
CA ILE A 29 -7.37 2.13 5.95
C ILE A 29 -8.01 1.00 5.15
N ASP A 30 -7.22 0.23 4.39
CA ASP A 30 -7.77 -0.92 3.65
C ASP A 30 -8.32 -2.02 4.59
N LEU A 31 -7.68 -2.25 5.74
CA LEU A 31 -8.24 -3.12 6.78
C LEU A 31 -9.60 -2.63 7.29
N PHE A 32 -9.79 -1.32 7.44
CA PHE A 32 -11.08 -0.74 7.83
C PHE A 32 -12.15 -1.01 6.77
N ILE A 33 -11.84 -0.78 5.49
CA ILE A 33 -12.76 -1.04 4.37
C ILE A 33 -13.15 -2.53 4.34
N ASN A 34 -12.18 -3.42 4.51
CA ASN A 34 -12.43 -4.86 4.45
C ASN A 34 -13.17 -5.36 5.71
N CYS A 35 -12.87 -4.83 6.89
CA CYS A 35 -13.52 -5.23 8.14
C CYS A 35 -13.36 -4.19 9.26
N PRO A 36 -14.38 -3.35 9.52
CA PRO A 36 -14.36 -2.36 10.61
C PRO A 36 -14.07 -2.98 11.97
N ARG A 37 -14.60 -4.19 12.24
CA ARG A 37 -14.33 -4.95 13.47
C ARG A 37 -12.86 -5.34 13.63
N CYS A 38 -12.22 -5.87 12.59
CA CYS A 38 -10.80 -6.23 12.67
C CYS A 38 -9.92 -4.98 12.78
N PHE A 39 -10.28 -3.90 12.08
CA PHE A 39 -9.63 -2.62 12.22
C PHE A 39 -9.72 -2.07 13.66
N TYR A 40 -10.91 -2.10 14.27
CA TYR A 40 -11.12 -1.67 15.65
C TYR A 40 -10.34 -2.52 16.66
N PHE A 41 -10.41 -3.85 16.52
CA PHE A 41 -9.62 -4.76 17.35
C PHE A 41 -8.13 -4.48 17.24
N ASP A 42 -7.65 -4.26 16.02
CA ASP A 42 -6.27 -3.93 15.78
C ASP A 42 -5.95 -2.58 16.42
N ARG A 43 -6.50 -1.48 15.91
CA ARG A 43 -6.06 -0.11 16.20
C ARG A 43 -6.54 0.47 17.52
N LYS A 44 -7.61 -0.04 18.15
CA LYS A 44 -8.05 0.41 19.48
C LYS A 44 -7.75 -0.62 20.58
N LEU A 45 -7.94 -1.90 20.32
CA LEU A 45 -7.85 -2.95 21.36
C LEU A 45 -6.54 -3.74 21.38
N GLY A 46 -5.63 -3.51 20.43
CA GLY A 46 -4.32 -4.16 20.42
C GLY A 46 -4.32 -5.61 19.93
N VAL A 47 -5.41 -6.07 19.31
CA VAL A 47 -5.58 -7.43 18.80
C VAL A 47 -5.59 -7.41 17.28
N ALA A 48 -4.41 -7.50 16.68
CA ALA A 48 -4.27 -7.59 15.22
C ALA A 48 -4.60 -8.99 14.71
N GLN A 49 -4.84 -9.12 13.40
CA GLN A 49 -4.85 -10.43 12.75
C GLN A 49 -3.43 -11.02 12.78
N PRO A 50 -3.27 -12.35 12.98
CA PRO A 50 -2.00 -13.03 12.74
C PRO A 50 -1.42 -12.66 11.36
N PRO A 51 -0.13 -12.30 11.28
CA PRO A 51 0.47 -11.93 10.01
C PRO A 51 0.61 -13.14 9.08
N GLY A 52 0.50 -12.91 7.77
CA GLY A 52 0.84 -13.90 6.75
C GLY A 52 2.36 -14.10 6.61
N TYR A 53 2.75 -14.96 5.67
CA TYR A 53 4.16 -15.16 5.34
C TYR A 53 4.76 -13.93 4.65
N PRO A 54 6.05 -13.63 4.88
CA PRO A 54 6.73 -12.55 4.17
C PRO A 54 6.99 -12.93 2.71
N PHE A 55 6.75 -12.00 1.78
CA PHE A 55 7.08 -12.15 0.36
C PHE A 55 8.51 -11.66 0.07
N SER A 56 9.51 -12.41 0.54
CA SER A 56 10.92 -11.99 0.48
C SER A 56 11.47 -11.88 -0.94
N LEU A 57 11.07 -12.77 -1.86
CA LEU A 57 11.44 -12.68 -3.28
C LEU A 57 10.85 -11.44 -3.94
N ASN A 58 9.56 -11.16 -3.73
CA ASN A 58 8.90 -9.98 -4.26
C ASN A 58 9.58 -8.70 -3.73
N SER A 59 9.98 -8.71 -2.44
CA SER A 59 10.73 -7.60 -1.84
C SER A 59 12.13 -7.44 -2.44
N ALA A 60 12.78 -8.53 -2.86
CA ALA A 60 14.07 -8.47 -3.54
C ALA A 60 13.93 -7.88 -4.96
N VAL A 61 12.89 -8.26 -5.70
CA VAL A 61 12.57 -7.68 -7.02
C VAL A 61 12.31 -6.18 -6.88
N ASP A 62 11.44 -5.77 -5.95
CA ASP A 62 11.17 -4.36 -5.65
C ASP A 62 12.45 -3.57 -5.35
N LYS A 63 13.32 -4.11 -4.48
CA LYS A 63 14.60 -3.48 -4.14
C LYS A 63 15.52 -3.31 -5.35
N LEU A 64 15.56 -4.29 -6.26
CA LEU A 64 16.39 -4.21 -7.46
C LEU A 64 15.82 -3.22 -8.48
N LEU A 65 14.49 -3.21 -8.69
CA LEU A 65 13.82 -2.20 -9.51
C LEU A 65 14.09 -0.79 -8.98
N LYS A 66 13.95 -0.56 -7.67
CA LYS A 66 14.27 0.75 -7.06
C LYS A 66 15.69 1.19 -7.44
N LYS A 67 16.69 0.31 -7.29
CA LYS A 67 18.07 0.61 -7.67
C LYS A 67 18.23 0.93 -9.16
N GLU A 68 17.57 0.18 -10.04
CA GLU A 68 17.60 0.41 -11.48
C GLU A 68 17.02 1.79 -11.83
N PHE A 69 15.84 2.12 -11.30
CA PHE A 69 15.23 3.44 -11.48
C PHE A 69 16.04 4.57 -10.81
N ASP A 70 16.78 4.31 -9.73
CA ASP A 70 17.71 5.27 -9.10
C ASP A 70 18.88 5.67 -10.00
N LEU A 71 19.40 4.74 -10.80
CA LEU A 71 20.43 5.03 -11.80
C LEU A 71 19.90 6.00 -12.87
N HIS A 72 18.64 5.85 -13.25
CA HIS A 72 17.99 6.75 -14.21
C HIS A 72 17.63 8.11 -13.60
N ARG A 73 17.15 8.13 -12.35
CA ARG A 73 16.84 9.34 -11.58
C ARG A 73 18.06 10.24 -11.42
N SER A 74 19.20 9.67 -10.99
CA SER A 74 20.44 10.42 -10.78
C SER A 74 21.00 11.05 -12.06
N LYS A 75 20.71 10.44 -13.22
CA LYS A 75 21.12 10.95 -14.54
C LYS A 75 20.07 11.85 -15.19
N GLY A 76 18.87 11.97 -14.61
CA GLY A 76 17.75 12.68 -15.25
C GLY A 76 17.30 12.05 -16.57
N THR A 77 17.38 10.72 -16.70
CA THR A 77 17.08 10.01 -17.96
C THR A 77 15.80 9.19 -17.86
N THR A 78 15.08 9.08 -18.98
CA THR A 78 13.91 8.19 -19.11
C THR A 78 14.35 6.73 -19.09
N HIS A 79 13.65 5.91 -18.29
CA HIS A 79 13.88 4.48 -18.19
C HIS A 79 13.55 3.76 -19.52
N PRO A 80 14.30 2.72 -19.96
CA PRO A 80 13.99 1.96 -21.17
C PRO A 80 12.56 1.42 -21.22
N LEU A 81 12.05 0.89 -20.10
CA LEU A 81 10.65 0.46 -19.99
C LEU A 81 9.65 1.60 -20.30
N MET A 82 9.87 2.81 -19.81
CA MET A 82 8.99 3.94 -20.12
C MET A 82 8.99 4.24 -21.64
N LYS A 83 10.16 4.20 -22.28
CA LYS A 83 10.27 4.42 -23.75
C LYS A 83 9.51 3.34 -24.53
N ALA A 84 9.66 2.08 -24.15
CA ALA A 84 8.98 0.96 -24.80
C ALA A 84 7.45 1.08 -24.72
N TYR A 85 6.94 1.70 -23.65
CA TYR A 85 5.51 1.94 -23.42
C TYR A 85 5.04 3.35 -23.85
N GLY A 86 5.90 4.15 -24.48
CA GLY A 86 5.54 5.51 -24.93
C GLY A 86 5.25 6.51 -23.79
N ILE A 87 5.76 6.25 -22.58
CA ILE A 87 5.54 7.11 -21.41
C ILE A 87 6.57 8.23 -21.41
N ASN A 88 6.10 9.47 -21.60
CA ASN A 88 6.94 10.66 -21.58
C ASN A 88 7.13 11.17 -20.14
N ALA A 89 8.02 10.52 -19.39
CA ALA A 89 8.37 10.88 -18.02
C ALA A 89 9.82 10.52 -17.69
N VAL A 90 10.29 10.99 -16.54
CA VAL A 90 11.52 10.54 -15.90
C VAL A 90 11.24 10.19 -14.44
N PRO A 91 12.04 9.32 -13.79
CA PRO A 91 11.91 9.11 -12.35
C PRO A 91 12.18 10.42 -11.60
N LEU A 92 11.29 10.80 -10.69
CA LEU A 92 11.32 12.10 -10.01
C LEU A 92 12.56 12.22 -9.12
N ALA A 93 13.41 13.21 -9.41
CA ALA A 93 14.47 13.63 -8.51
C ALA A 93 13.90 14.63 -7.47
N HIS A 94 13.81 14.20 -6.21
CA HIS A 94 13.28 15.02 -5.12
C HIS A 94 13.98 14.67 -3.80
N ASP A 95 14.29 15.66 -2.98
CA ASP A 95 15.06 15.48 -1.73
C ASP A 95 14.39 14.51 -0.75
N LYS A 96 13.05 14.49 -0.76
CA LYS A 96 12.23 13.59 0.08
C LYS A 96 11.94 12.21 -0.51
N ILE A 97 12.48 11.85 -1.69
CA ILE A 97 12.12 10.57 -2.34
C ILE A 97 12.43 9.36 -1.45
N ASN A 98 13.55 9.39 -0.71
CA ASN A 98 13.92 8.33 0.22
C ASN A 98 13.00 8.29 1.44
N GLU A 99 12.59 9.44 1.95
CA GLU A 99 11.61 9.54 3.04
C GLU A 99 10.27 8.94 2.61
N TRP A 100 9.78 9.31 1.43
CA TRP A 100 8.51 8.82 0.88
C TRP A 100 8.51 7.31 0.61
N ARG A 101 9.68 6.72 0.37
CA ARG A 101 9.85 5.26 0.19
C ARG A 101 9.97 4.48 1.50
N ASP A 102 10.39 5.12 2.60
CA ASP A 102 10.49 4.46 3.92
C ASP A 102 9.11 4.33 4.58
N SER A 103 8.36 3.29 4.21
CA SER A 103 7.03 3.01 4.76
C SER A 103 6.97 2.77 6.28
N LEU A 104 8.11 2.45 6.92
CA LEU A 104 8.15 2.06 8.33
C LEU A 104 8.43 3.25 9.25
N ARG A 105 9.34 4.14 8.86
CA ARG A 105 9.79 5.28 9.69
C ARG A 105 9.33 6.63 9.12
N GLY A 106 9.18 6.71 7.81
CA GLY A 106 8.77 7.91 7.08
C GLY A 106 7.44 7.69 6.36
N GLY A 107 7.51 7.79 5.03
CA GLY A 107 6.38 7.80 4.13
C GLY A 107 5.84 9.21 3.93
N ILE A 108 5.18 9.42 2.80
CA ILE A 108 4.39 10.64 2.63
C ILE A 108 3.26 10.65 3.66
N ALA A 109 3.03 11.81 4.26
CA ALA A 109 2.12 11.94 5.40
C ALA A 109 1.18 13.14 5.23
N CYS A 110 -0.01 13.05 5.79
CA CYS A 110 -0.99 14.13 5.85
C CYS A 110 -1.70 14.09 7.20
N LYS A 111 -1.70 15.21 7.94
CA LYS A 111 -2.48 15.35 9.17
C LYS A 111 -3.95 15.56 8.83
N ILE A 112 -4.84 14.88 9.55
CA ILE A 112 -6.28 15.01 9.37
C ILE A 112 -6.81 16.07 10.33
N ASP A 113 -7.38 17.13 9.76
CA ASP A 113 -7.94 18.25 10.52
C ASP A 113 -9.01 17.79 11.53
N GLY A 114 -9.00 18.41 12.71
CA GLY A 114 -9.93 18.06 13.80
C GLY A 114 -9.64 16.72 14.48
N SER A 115 -8.45 16.13 14.27
CA SER A 115 -8.02 14.90 14.94
C SER A 115 -6.52 14.91 15.25
N ASN A 116 -6.08 13.98 16.10
CA ASN A 116 -4.67 13.66 16.31
C ASN A 116 -4.16 12.61 15.28
N VAL A 117 -4.86 12.36 14.18
CA VAL A 117 -4.48 11.34 13.19
C VAL A 117 -3.61 11.92 12.08
N VAL A 118 -2.57 11.17 11.73
CA VAL A 118 -1.75 11.39 10.53
C VAL A 118 -1.85 10.17 9.64
N VAL A 119 -2.34 10.35 8.42
CA VAL A 119 -2.37 9.28 7.42
C VAL A 119 -1.04 9.20 6.71
N THR A 120 -0.52 7.99 6.52
CA THR A 120 0.81 7.76 5.95
C THR A 120 0.83 6.67 4.89
N GLY A 121 1.72 6.83 3.91
CA GLY A 121 1.91 5.88 2.81
C GLY A 121 3.37 5.83 2.35
N GLY A 122 3.88 4.63 2.07
CA GLY A 122 5.19 4.45 1.45
C GLY A 122 5.03 4.08 -0.02
N VAL A 123 5.51 4.93 -0.92
CA VAL A 123 5.47 4.66 -2.37
C VAL A 123 6.70 3.85 -2.80
N ASP A 124 6.59 3.12 -3.91
CA ASP A 124 7.78 2.49 -4.49
C ASP A 124 8.56 3.48 -5.35
N ASP A 125 7.85 4.26 -6.18
CA ASP A 125 8.45 5.31 -6.98
C ASP A 125 7.47 6.44 -7.32
N VAL A 126 8.02 7.54 -7.81
CA VAL A 126 7.26 8.66 -8.38
C VAL A 126 7.95 9.04 -9.68
N TRP A 127 7.19 9.19 -10.76
CA TRP A 127 7.69 9.71 -12.03
C TRP A 127 7.14 11.11 -12.25
N VAL A 128 7.80 11.90 -13.08
CA VAL A 128 7.42 13.28 -13.40
C VAL A 128 7.40 13.50 -14.90
N SER A 129 6.32 14.11 -15.40
CA SER A 129 6.19 14.52 -16.80
C SER A 129 7.01 15.79 -17.08
N PRO A 130 7.23 16.15 -18.36
CA PRO A 130 7.81 17.45 -18.71
C PRO A 130 7.01 18.67 -18.23
N THR A 131 5.70 18.50 -17.97
CA THR A 131 4.83 19.56 -17.44
C THR A 131 4.88 19.67 -15.91
N GLY A 132 5.66 18.81 -15.23
CA GLY A 132 5.78 18.78 -13.77
C GLY A 132 4.67 18.02 -13.06
N GLU A 133 3.81 17.30 -13.78
CA GLU A 133 2.78 16.43 -13.20
C GLU A 133 3.41 15.12 -12.69
N TYR A 134 3.03 14.71 -11.49
CA TYR A 134 3.54 13.48 -10.87
C TYR A 134 2.66 12.29 -11.21
N PHE A 135 3.31 11.17 -11.53
CA PHE A 135 2.68 9.86 -11.62
C PHE A 135 3.12 9.02 -10.43
N ILE A 136 2.15 8.49 -9.68
CA ILE A 136 2.43 7.53 -8.61
C ILE A 136 2.68 6.17 -9.23
N VAL A 137 3.71 5.48 -8.73
CA VAL A 137 4.18 4.22 -9.29
C VAL A 137 4.33 3.19 -8.19
N ASP A 138 3.82 1.99 -8.46
CA ASP A 138 3.84 0.88 -7.52
C ASP A 138 4.41 -0.37 -8.21
N TYR A 139 5.31 -1.07 -7.52
CA TYR A 139 6.01 -2.23 -8.06
C TYR A 139 5.34 -3.51 -7.57
N LYS A 140 4.93 -4.35 -8.51
CA LYS A 140 4.32 -5.64 -8.21
C LYS A 140 5.19 -6.76 -8.77
N ALA A 141 5.34 -7.82 -8.00
CA ALA A 141 5.97 -9.05 -8.45
C ALA A 141 5.04 -10.23 -8.15
N THR A 142 4.98 -11.19 -9.07
CA THR A 142 4.26 -12.46 -8.91
C THR A 142 4.93 -13.54 -9.75
N SER A 143 4.38 -14.76 -9.71
CA SER A 143 4.70 -15.83 -10.65
C SER A 143 3.40 -16.55 -10.98
N LYS A 144 2.85 -16.34 -12.18
CA LYS A 144 1.65 -17.03 -12.67
C LYS A 144 1.73 -17.28 -14.18
N GLU A 145 1.05 -18.32 -14.65
CA GLU A 145 1.01 -18.70 -16.07
C GLU A 145 0.23 -17.69 -16.92
N GLU A 146 -0.84 -17.12 -16.37
CA GLU A 146 -1.66 -16.14 -17.05
C GLU A 146 -1.00 -14.76 -17.15
N GLU A 147 -1.48 -13.95 -18.10
CA GLU A 147 -1.06 -12.56 -18.22
C GLU A 147 -1.37 -11.75 -16.95
N VAL A 148 -0.40 -10.91 -16.53
CA VAL A 148 -0.60 -10.01 -15.38
C VAL A 148 -1.54 -8.86 -15.76
N THR A 149 -2.66 -8.78 -15.05
CA THR A 149 -3.67 -7.70 -15.16
C THR A 149 -3.99 -7.13 -13.77
N LEU A 150 -4.96 -6.20 -13.69
CA LEU A 150 -5.47 -5.61 -12.44
C LEU A 150 -6.95 -5.95 -12.21
N ASP A 151 -7.45 -7.03 -12.80
CA ASP A 151 -8.88 -7.34 -12.87
C ASP A 151 -9.35 -8.36 -11.83
N ALA A 152 -8.44 -9.07 -11.16
CA ALA A 152 -8.83 -10.03 -10.15
C ALA A 152 -9.39 -9.31 -8.89
N ASP A 153 -10.40 -9.89 -8.25
CA ASP A 153 -11.12 -9.26 -7.13
C ASP A 153 -10.18 -8.79 -6.01
N TRP A 154 -9.15 -9.57 -5.67
CA TRP A 154 -8.18 -9.26 -4.62
C TRP A 154 -7.24 -8.09 -5.01
N GLN A 155 -7.13 -7.74 -6.28
CA GLN A 155 -6.33 -6.62 -6.78
C GLN A 155 -6.99 -5.26 -6.54
N ILE A 156 -8.24 -5.23 -6.04
CA ILE A 156 -8.87 -3.99 -5.57
C ILE A 156 -8.00 -3.28 -4.50
N GLY A 157 -7.27 -4.04 -3.67
CA GLY A 157 -6.34 -3.47 -2.70
C GLY A 157 -5.18 -2.69 -3.34
N TYR A 158 -4.77 -3.06 -4.55
CA TYR A 158 -3.73 -2.34 -5.31
C TYR A 158 -4.27 -1.01 -5.86
N LYS A 159 -5.50 -1.03 -6.37
CA LYS A 159 -6.19 0.18 -6.86
C LYS A 159 -6.38 1.20 -5.73
N ARG A 160 -6.90 0.75 -4.58
CA ARG A 160 -7.05 1.58 -3.38
C ARG A 160 -5.71 2.12 -2.86
N GLN A 161 -4.66 1.31 -2.95
CA GLN A 161 -3.31 1.74 -2.59
C GLN A 161 -2.84 2.93 -3.46
N MET A 162 -2.99 2.80 -4.78
CA MET A 162 -2.65 3.87 -5.72
C MET A 162 -3.43 5.16 -5.41
N GLU A 163 -4.74 5.04 -5.20
CA GLU A 163 -5.64 6.17 -4.93
C GLU A 163 -5.31 6.90 -3.62
N ILE A 164 -5.01 6.16 -2.54
CA ILE A 164 -4.57 6.75 -1.27
C ILE A 164 -3.25 7.51 -1.44
N TYR A 165 -2.32 6.99 -2.24
CA TYR A 165 -1.05 7.67 -2.50
C TYR A 165 -1.23 8.92 -3.36
N GLN A 166 -2.06 8.85 -4.41
CA GLN A 166 -2.44 10.04 -5.18
C GLN A 166 -3.04 11.12 -4.28
N TRP A 167 -3.97 10.74 -3.40
CA TRP A 167 -4.58 11.63 -2.41
C TRP A 167 -3.53 12.25 -1.47
N LEU A 168 -2.61 11.45 -0.93
CA LEU A 168 -1.56 11.93 -0.03
C LEU A 168 -0.66 12.96 -0.72
N PHE A 169 -0.24 12.71 -1.97
CA PHE A 169 0.59 13.66 -2.72
C PHE A 169 -0.18 14.94 -3.06
N ARG A 170 -1.46 14.84 -3.46
CA ARG A 170 -2.32 16.02 -3.69
C ARG A 170 -2.50 16.85 -2.42
N LYS A 171 -2.71 16.22 -1.27
CA LYS A 171 -2.80 16.90 0.04
C LYS A 171 -1.48 17.56 0.46
N ASN A 172 -0.36 17.15 -0.12
CA ASN A 172 0.94 17.79 0.05
C ASN A 172 1.23 18.88 -1.00
N GLY A 173 0.23 19.27 -1.81
CA GLY A 173 0.32 20.40 -2.74
C GLY A 173 0.96 20.06 -4.09
N PHE A 174 1.22 18.79 -4.37
CA PHE A 174 1.77 18.38 -5.66
C PHE A 174 0.67 18.27 -6.74
N SER A 175 1.04 18.58 -7.98
CA SER A 175 0.21 18.26 -9.15
C SER A 175 0.37 16.78 -9.47
N VAL A 176 -0.71 16.00 -9.35
CA VAL A 176 -0.67 14.53 -9.48
C VAL A 176 -1.70 14.07 -10.48
N SER A 177 -1.23 13.35 -11.49
CA SER A 177 -2.08 12.73 -12.52
C SER A 177 -3.05 11.74 -11.89
N SER A 178 -4.27 11.68 -12.42
CA SER A 178 -5.20 10.57 -12.08
C SER A 178 -4.69 9.23 -12.59
N THR A 179 -3.79 9.23 -13.59
CA THR A 179 -3.11 8.02 -14.03
C THR A 179 -1.93 7.71 -13.10
N GLY A 180 -1.92 6.52 -12.52
CA GLY A 180 -0.75 5.89 -11.92
C GLY A 180 -0.27 4.71 -12.77
N TYR A 181 0.91 4.18 -12.45
CA TYR A 181 1.49 3.05 -13.18
C TYR A 181 1.88 1.92 -12.24
N PHE A 182 1.52 0.70 -12.61
CA PHE A 182 2.05 -0.50 -11.98
C PHE A 182 3.17 -1.07 -12.84
N VAL A 183 4.38 -1.18 -12.29
CA VAL A 183 5.46 -1.96 -12.90
C VAL A 183 5.34 -3.39 -12.39
N TYR A 184 4.80 -4.26 -13.22
CA TYR A 184 4.43 -5.62 -12.85
C TYR A 184 5.43 -6.63 -13.42
N CYS A 185 6.20 -7.27 -12.55
CA CYS A 185 7.13 -8.35 -12.88
C CYS A 185 6.45 -9.71 -12.69
N ASN A 186 6.36 -10.52 -13.75
CA ASN A 186 5.86 -11.88 -13.68
C ASN A 186 7.02 -12.86 -13.85
N GLY A 187 7.30 -13.65 -12.81
CA GLY A 187 8.29 -14.72 -12.85
C GLY A 187 7.86 -15.78 -13.85
N ASN A 188 8.72 -16.06 -14.82
CA ASN A 188 8.48 -17.03 -15.87
C ASN A 188 8.94 -18.41 -15.41
N THR A 189 7.97 -19.31 -15.20
CA THR A 189 8.19 -20.70 -14.79
C THR A 189 8.24 -21.66 -15.97
N ASP A 190 7.98 -21.19 -17.19
CA ASP A 190 8.05 -21.96 -18.43
C ASP A 190 9.47 -21.90 -19.03
N LYS A 191 10.43 -22.43 -18.26
CA LYS A 191 11.84 -22.52 -18.63
C LYS A 191 12.30 -23.97 -18.50
N GLU A 192 13.25 -24.37 -19.34
CA GLU A 192 13.76 -25.74 -19.38
C GLU A 192 14.32 -26.20 -18.03
N ALA A 193 14.97 -25.29 -17.30
CA ALA A 193 15.52 -25.54 -15.97
C ALA A 193 15.54 -24.25 -15.12
N PHE A 194 15.75 -24.41 -13.81
CA PHE A 194 15.86 -23.28 -12.88
C PHE A 194 17.21 -22.55 -12.97
N ASP A 195 18.33 -23.27 -13.13
CA ASP A 195 19.68 -22.72 -13.30
C ASP A 195 20.10 -21.57 -12.34
N GLY A 196 19.50 -21.53 -11.14
CA GLY A 196 19.73 -20.45 -10.17
C GLY A 196 19.20 -19.09 -10.63
N LYS A 197 18.29 -19.06 -11.60
CA LYS A 197 17.75 -17.85 -12.24
C LYS A 197 16.23 -17.89 -12.25
N LEU A 198 15.61 -16.79 -11.87
CA LEU A 198 14.20 -16.53 -12.15
C LEU A 198 14.14 -15.44 -13.20
N GLU A 199 13.61 -15.76 -14.37
CA GLU A 199 13.41 -14.79 -15.45
C GLU A 199 12.08 -14.08 -15.28
N PHE A 200 12.00 -12.81 -15.68
CA PHE A 200 10.79 -12.01 -15.50
C PHE A 200 10.33 -11.38 -16.80
N ASP A 201 9.03 -11.48 -17.06
CA ASP A 201 8.34 -10.65 -18.03
C ASP A 201 7.79 -9.41 -17.30
N ILE A 202 8.14 -8.22 -17.77
CA ILE A 202 7.79 -6.96 -17.10
C ILE A 202 6.76 -6.20 -17.94
N LYS A 203 5.66 -5.78 -17.32
CA LYS A 203 4.67 -4.90 -17.94
C LYS A 203 4.51 -3.60 -17.16
N ILE A 204 4.26 -2.51 -17.87
CA ILE A 204 3.73 -1.28 -17.27
C ILE A 204 2.23 -1.24 -17.53
N ILE A 205 1.44 -1.27 -16.47
CA ILE A 205 -0.03 -1.24 -16.54
C ILE A 205 -0.50 0.14 -16.06
N PRO A 206 -1.10 0.98 -16.93
CA PRO A 206 -1.69 2.24 -16.51
C PRO A 206 -2.98 1.99 -15.72
N TYR A 207 -3.21 2.82 -14.70
CA TYR A 207 -4.45 2.81 -13.93
C TYR A 207 -4.93 4.23 -13.65
N THR A 208 -6.13 4.57 -14.10
CA THR A 208 -6.77 5.84 -13.76
C THR A 208 -7.52 5.68 -12.43
N GLY A 209 -6.96 6.26 -11.37
CA GLY A 209 -7.52 6.23 -10.02
C GLY A 209 -8.55 7.32 -9.76
N ASP A 210 -9.44 7.03 -8.81
CA ASP A 210 -10.37 7.98 -8.19
C ASP A 210 -10.15 8.00 -6.68
N ASP A 211 -9.68 9.13 -6.15
CA ASP A 211 -9.41 9.31 -4.72
C ASP A 211 -10.50 10.06 -3.96
N SER A 212 -11.64 10.33 -4.60
CA SER A 212 -12.77 11.07 -4.00
C SER A 212 -13.33 10.38 -2.75
N TRP A 213 -13.18 9.05 -2.65
CA TRP A 213 -13.63 8.26 -1.50
C TRP A 213 -12.68 8.35 -0.29
N VAL A 214 -11.39 8.65 -0.51
CA VAL A 214 -10.32 8.46 0.48
C VAL A 214 -10.56 9.27 1.75
N GLU A 215 -10.85 10.57 1.61
CA GLU A 215 -11.03 11.46 2.76
C GLU A 215 -12.25 11.06 3.61
N LYS A 216 -13.36 10.69 2.96
CA LYS A 216 -14.57 10.24 3.64
C LYS A 216 -14.29 8.97 4.44
N THR A 217 -13.64 7.98 3.84
CA THR A 217 -13.31 6.71 4.50
C THR A 217 -12.34 6.91 5.67
N ILE A 218 -11.39 7.84 5.56
CA ILE A 218 -10.51 8.19 6.69
C ILE A 218 -11.33 8.75 7.87
N LYS A 219 -12.28 9.66 7.62
CA LYS A 219 -13.15 10.21 8.67
C LYS A 219 -14.01 9.11 9.32
N GLU A 220 -14.61 8.24 8.52
CA GLU A 220 -15.37 7.08 9.02
C GLU A 220 -14.51 6.12 9.86
N ALA A 221 -13.25 5.91 9.47
CA ALA A 221 -12.31 5.09 10.23
C ALA A 221 -11.96 5.75 11.58
N ILE A 222 -11.80 7.06 11.63
CA ILE A 222 -11.56 7.81 12.87
C ILE A 222 -12.78 7.72 13.78
N ASP A 223 -13.99 7.94 13.25
CA ASP A 223 -15.23 7.85 14.02
C ASP A 223 -15.46 6.44 14.59
N CYS A 224 -15.13 5.40 13.80
CA CYS A 224 -15.12 4.02 14.25
C CYS A 224 -14.22 3.82 15.47
N LEU A 225 -13.02 4.43 15.50
CA LEU A 225 -12.11 4.33 16.64
C LEU A 225 -12.56 5.16 17.84
N LYS A 226 -13.25 6.29 17.63
CA LYS A 226 -13.80 7.11 18.71
C LYS A 226 -14.96 6.41 19.42
N GLY A 227 -15.79 5.64 18.70
CA GLY A 227 -16.93 4.94 19.28
C GLY A 227 -16.52 3.84 20.29
N ASP A 228 -17.36 3.62 21.30
CA ASP A 228 -17.12 2.57 22.33
C ASP A 228 -17.81 1.24 22.03
N LYS A 229 -18.68 1.23 21.01
CA LYS A 229 -19.36 0.02 20.56
C LYS A 229 -18.49 -0.72 19.57
N LEU A 230 -18.36 -2.03 19.76
CA LEU A 230 -17.68 -2.90 18.81
C LEU A 230 -18.41 -2.85 17.45
N PRO A 231 -17.74 -2.45 16.35
CA PRO A 231 -18.40 -2.29 15.06
C PRO A 231 -18.76 -3.66 14.46
N GLN A 232 -19.61 -3.64 13.43
CA GLN A 232 -20.00 -4.85 12.72
C GLN A 232 -18.81 -5.49 11.98
N PRO A 233 -18.79 -6.82 11.83
CA PRO A 233 -17.77 -7.47 11.03
C PRO A 233 -17.95 -7.09 9.55
N GLY A 234 -16.86 -7.08 8.79
CA GLY A 234 -16.93 -7.07 7.34
C GLY A 234 -17.66 -8.32 6.83
N LEU A 235 -18.43 -8.16 5.75
CA LEU A 235 -19.31 -9.20 5.20
C LEU A 235 -18.55 -10.49 4.87
N ASP A 236 -17.36 -10.37 4.29
CA ASP A 236 -16.56 -11.50 3.81
C ASP A 236 -15.25 -11.69 4.59
N CYS A 237 -15.23 -11.31 5.88
CA CYS A 237 -13.99 -11.37 6.66
C CYS A 237 -13.72 -12.77 7.24
N ASP A 238 -12.74 -13.48 6.68
CA ASP A 238 -12.35 -14.82 7.12
C ASP A 238 -11.96 -14.89 8.59
N PHE A 239 -11.27 -13.89 9.14
CA PHE A 239 -10.93 -13.85 10.57
C PHE A 239 -12.17 -13.70 11.47
N CYS A 240 -13.21 -13.00 11.01
CA CYS A 240 -14.48 -12.93 11.74
C CYS A 240 -15.24 -14.25 11.64
N LYS A 241 -15.27 -14.90 10.46
CA LYS A 241 -15.87 -16.22 10.27
C LYS A 241 -15.18 -17.27 11.15
N TYR A 242 -13.84 -17.31 11.14
CA TYR A 242 -13.03 -18.19 11.97
C TYR A 242 -13.35 -18.01 13.46
N ARG A 243 -13.28 -16.77 13.99
CA ARG A 243 -13.60 -16.50 15.40
C ARG A 243 -15.03 -16.89 15.78
N LYS A 244 -15.99 -16.68 14.87
CA LYS A 244 -17.39 -17.10 15.10
C LYS A 244 -17.51 -18.62 15.17
N ALA A 245 -16.80 -19.35 14.32
CA ALA A 245 -16.78 -20.81 14.34
C ALA A 245 -16.12 -21.34 15.63
N VAL A 246 -14.96 -20.79 16.01
CA VAL A 246 -14.25 -21.20 17.23
C VAL A 246 -15.07 -20.93 18.50
N LYS A 247 -15.81 -19.81 18.56
CA LYS A 247 -16.68 -19.48 19.69
C LYS A 247 -17.78 -20.52 19.96
N GLN A 248 -18.10 -21.41 19.01
CA GLN A 248 -19.02 -22.51 19.27
C GLN A 248 -18.44 -23.57 20.22
N PHE A 249 -17.11 -23.59 20.38
CA PHE A 249 -16.37 -24.54 21.18
C PHE A 249 -15.64 -23.89 22.37
N GLU A 250 -15.40 -22.58 22.32
CA GLU A 250 -14.78 -21.79 23.39
C GLU A 250 -15.84 -20.90 24.07
N ASN A 251 -15.99 -21.05 25.39
CA ASN A 251 -16.95 -20.31 26.22
C ASN A 251 -16.63 -18.81 26.36
#